data_AF-A0A7V9P2K2-F1
#
_entry.id   AF-A0A7V9P2K2-F1
#
_cell.length_a   1.000
_cell.length_b   1.000
_cell.length_c   1.000
_cell.angle_alpha   90.00
_cell.angle_beta   90.00
_cell.angle_gamma   90.00
#
_symmetry.space_group_name_H-M   'P 1'
#
loop_
_entity.id
_entity.type
_entity.pdbx_description
1 polymer ?
#
loop_
_entity_poly.entity_id
_entity_poly.type
_entity_poly.pdbx_seq_one_letter_code
_entity_poly.pdbx_strand_id
1 'polypeptide(L)'
;MRLVVLVFMSLLLLSSCKKRKLQTMEVIRGCEGTYLRSNGLDYCICNDDLLDGRESGTFIEVSYIKETHCKTDKVYCGKFHDHQMADGIYKIVRIK
;
A
#
# COMPACT_ATOMS: atom_id res chain seq x y z
N MET A 1 23.09 -40.49 12.67
CA MET A 1 21.73 -39.95 12.95
C MET A 1 21.73 -38.63 13.72
N ARG A 2 22.54 -38.43 14.78
CA ARG A 2 22.58 -37.17 15.55
C ARG A 2 22.92 -35.91 14.74
N LEU A 3 23.84 -36.01 13.78
CA LEU A 3 24.25 -34.90 12.91
C LEU A 3 23.15 -34.47 11.91
N VAL A 4 22.34 -35.42 11.44
CA VAL A 4 21.24 -35.16 10.49
C VAL A 4 20.11 -34.36 11.15
N VAL A 5 19.81 -34.67 12.42
CA VAL A 5 18.79 -33.95 13.19
C VAL A 5 19.20 -32.50 13.47
N LEU A 6 20.49 -32.25 13.74
CA LEU A 6 21.02 -30.90 13.96
C LEU A 6 20.97 -30.03 12.69
N VAL A 7 21.21 -30.62 11.51
CA VAL A 7 21.09 -29.91 10.22
C VAL A 7 19.63 -29.62 9.87
N PHE A 8 18.70 -30.52 10.20
CA PHE A 8 17.27 -30.27 9.96
C PHE A 8 16.68 -29.20 10.88
N MET A 9 17.15 -29.09 12.14
CA MET A 9 16.67 -28.08 13.08
C MET A 9 17.17 -26.66 12.77
N SER A 10 18.35 -26.51 12.17
CA SER A 10 18.88 -25.20 11.80
C SER A 10 18.18 -24.56 10.59
N LEU A 11 17.53 -25.36 9.72
CA LEU A 11 16.75 -24.85 8.58
C LEU A 11 15.42 -24.18 8.97
N LEU A 12 14.90 -24.43 10.17
CA LEU A 12 13.60 -23.90 10.63
C LEU A 12 13.66 -22.43 11.12
N LEU A 13 14.85 -21.83 11.18
CA LEU A 13 15.05 -20.47 11.68
C LEU A 13 15.02 -19.37 10.61
N LEU A 14 14.74 -19.70 9.34
CA LEU A 14 14.52 -18.72 8.27
C LEU A 14 13.08 -18.18 8.32
N SER A 15 12.67 -17.62 9.45
CA SER A 15 11.41 -16.86 9.54
C SER A 15 11.55 -15.57 8.71
N SER A 16 11.06 -15.62 7.47
CA SER A 16 11.07 -14.50 6.52
C SER A 16 10.15 -13.38 7.00
N CYS A 17 10.71 -12.46 7.79
CA CYS A 17 10.06 -11.20 8.10
C CYS A 17 10.13 -10.31 6.85
N LYS A 18 9.10 -10.37 5.98
CA LYS A 18 9.00 -9.49 4.80
C LYS A 18 8.87 -8.04 5.28
N LYS A 19 9.97 -7.29 5.27
CA LYS A 19 9.93 -5.84 5.48
C LYS A 19 9.12 -5.23 4.34
N ARG A 20 8.03 -4.53 4.67
CA ARG A 20 7.26 -3.76 3.68
C ARG A 20 8.16 -2.65 3.14
N LYS A 21 8.40 -2.67 1.84
CA LYS A 21 9.21 -1.68 1.15
C LYS A 21 8.43 -0.36 1.08
N LEU A 22 9.08 0.74 1.45
CA LEU A 22 8.57 2.08 1.15
C LEU A 22 8.74 2.35 -0.35
N GLN A 23 7.73 2.96 -0.96
CA GLN A 23 7.71 3.35 -2.35
C GLN A 23 7.38 4.84 -2.43
N THR A 24 8.09 5.56 -3.28
CA THR A 24 7.74 6.94 -3.60
C THR A 24 6.53 6.96 -4.51
N MET A 25 5.45 7.61 -4.07
CA MET A 25 4.20 7.73 -4.82
C MET A 25 3.71 9.18 -4.77
N GLU A 26 3.03 9.60 -5.82
CA GLU A 26 2.42 10.93 -5.91
C GLU A 26 1.02 10.90 -5.27
N VAL A 27 0.71 11.89 -4.41
CA VAL A 27 -0.62 12.08 -3.87
C VAL A 27 -1.50 12.72 -4.93
N ILE A 28 -2.62 12.10 -5.26
CA ILE A 28 -3.61 12.64 -6.19
C ILE A 28 -4.91 12.83 -5.43
N ARG A 29 -5.42 14.06 -5.39
CA ARG A 29 -6.77 14.33 -4.86
C ARG A 29 -7.76 14.51 -6.00
N GLY A 30 -8.74 13.63 -6.07
CA GLY A 30 -9.88 13.73 -6.96
C GLY A 30 -11.11 14.29 -6.25
N CYS A 31 -12.17 14.56 -7.01
CA CYS A 31 -13.46 14.96 -6.45
C CYS A 31 -14.16 13.82 -5.71
N GLU A 32 -13.90 12.57 -6.11
CA GLU A 32 -14.55 11.38 -5.57
C GLU A 32 -13.69 10.67 -4.50
N GLY A 33 -12.37 10.89 -4.48
CA GLY A 33 -11.49 10.29 -3.49
C GLY A 33 -10.01 10.67 -3.62
N THR A 34 -9.18 10.08 -2.77
CA THR A 34 -7.73 10.28 -2.75
C THR A 34 -7.00 9.02 -3.23
N TYR A 35 -5.98 9.22 -4.05
CA TYR A 35 -5.20 8.14 -4.68
C TYR A 35 -3.71 8.36 -4.43
N LEU A 36 -2.97 7.25 -4.47
CA LEU A 36 -1.52 7.27 -4.63
C LEU A 36 -1.17 6.81 -6.03
N ARG A 37 -0.38 7.58 -6.76
CA ARG A 37 0.04 7.25 -8.12
C ARG A 37 1.47 6.76 -8.16
N SER A 38 1.68 5.66 -8.89
CA SER A 38 3.02 5.16 -9.20
C SER A 38 3.02 4.47 -10.55
N ASN A 39 3.99 4.81 -11.41
CA ASN A 39 4.12 4.24 -12.76
C ASN A 39 2.83 4.31 -13.60
N GLY A 40 2.07 5.41 -13.48
CA GLY A 40 0.80 5.61 -14.21
C GLY A 40 -0.39 4.81 -13.68
N LEU A 41 -0.22 4.06 -12.59
CA LEU A 41 -1.30 3.37 -11.88
C LEU A 41 -1.76 4.17 -10.67
N ASP A 42 -3.07 4.29 -10.55
CA ASP A 42 -3.74 4.95 -9.43
C ASP A 42 -4.24 3.93 -8.41
N TYR A 43 -3.79 4.07 -7.17
CA TYR A 43 -4.10 3.19 -6.06
C TYR A 43 -5.09 3.91 -5.14
N CYS A 44 -6.33 3.43 -5.09
CA CYS A 44 -7.36 4.05 -4.24
C CYS A 44 -7.08 3.78 -2.75
N ILE A 45 -7.10 4.83 -1.92
CA ILE A 45 -6.69 4.77 -0.52
C ILE A 45 -7.89 4.81 0.43
N CYS A 46 -7.99 3.83 1.34
CA CYS A 46 -9.09 3.72 2.31
C CYS A 46 -8.95 4.62 3.54
N ASN A 47 -7.72 5.01 3.88
CA ASN A 47 -7.37 5.82 5.04
C ASN A 47 -6.63 7.08 4.58
N ASP A 48 -7.30 7.85 3.75
CA ASP A 48 -6.78 9.08 3.15
C ASP A 48 -6.67 10.23 4.15
N ASP A 49 -7.28 10.10 5.33
CA ASP A 49 -7.04 10.94 6.51
C ASP A 49 -5.54 11.04 6.87
N LEU A 50 -4.76 9.99 6.61
CA LEU A 50 -3.30 10.02 6.81
C LEU A 50 -2.57 10.97 5.83
N LEU A 51 -3.25 11.38 4.77
CA LEU A 51 -2.74 12.31 3.76
C LEU A 51 -3.23 13.73 3.98
N ASP A 52 -4.00 14.00 5.04
CA ASP A 52 -4.46 15.36 5.39
C ASP A 52 -3.27 16.33 5.49
N GLY A 53 -3.45 17.51 4.91
CA GLY A 53 -2.39 18.53 4.82
C GLY A 53 -1.34 18.30 3.73
N ARG A 54 -1.34 17.14 3.04
CA ARG A 54 -0.51 16.93 1.83
C ARG A 54 -1.26 17.39 0.59
N GLU A 55 -0.65 18.21 -0.25
CA GLU A 55 -1.30 18.71 -1.47
C GLU A 55 -1.26 17.67 -2.60
N SER A 56 -2.19 17.75 -3.55
CA SER A 56 -2.14 16.95 -4.77
C SER A 56 -0.87 17.29 -5.56
N GLY A 57 -0.19 16.28 -6.12
CA GLY A 57 1.13 16.42 -6.76
C GLY A 57 2.32 16.22 -5.80
N THR A 58 2.08 16.06 -4.49
CA THR A 58 3.15 15.82 -3.53
C THR A 58 3.66 14.39 -3.64
N PHE A 59 4.98 14.20 -3.76
CA PHE A 59 5.62 12.89 -3.70
C PHE A 59 5.92 12.48 -2.26
N ILE A 60 5.54 11.26 -1.89
CA ILE A 60 5.66 10.75 -0.52
C ILE A 60 6.20 9.32 -0.50
N GLU A 61 7.01 8.98 0.49
CA GLU A 61 7.47 7.60 0.71
C GLU A 61 6.47 6.84 1.58
N VAL A 62 5.81 5.83 1.00
CA VAL A 62 4.72 5.09 1.65
C VAL A 62 4.86 3.59 1.50
N SER A 63 4.31 2.86 2.46
CA SER A 63 4.00 1.43 2.28
C SER A 63 2.52 1.22 2.49
N TYR A 64 1.95 0.30 1.70
CA TYR A 64 0.53 0.04 1.66
C TYR A 64 0.25 -1.45 1.52
N ILE A 65 -0.99 -1.84 1.81
CA ILE A 65 -1.50 -3.20 1.62
C ILE A 65 -2.81 -3.15 0.84
N LYS A 66 -3.07 -4.16 0.02
CA LYS A 66 -4.38 -4.34 -0.59
C LYS A 66 -5.36 -4.81 0.49
N GLU A 67 -6.52 -4.19 0.58
CA GLU A 67 -7.62 -4.62 1.44
C GLU A 67 -8.82 -5.04 0.59
N THR A 68 -9.73 -5.82 1.18
CA THR A 68 -10.95 -6.26 0.49
C THR A 68 -12.09 -5.26 0.65
N HIS A 69 -12.14 -4.54 1.78
CA HIS A 69 -13.16 -3.54 2.09
C HIS A 69 -12.54 -2.38 2.87
N CYS A 70 -12.91 -1.15 2.54
CA CYS A 70 -12.57 -0.01 3.37
C CYS A 70 -13.44 -0.04 4.62
N LYS A 71 -12.88 0.28 5.79
CA LYS A 71 -13.65 0.36 7.05
C LYS A 71 -14.62 1.53 7.08
N THR A 72 -14.49 2.46 6.15
CA THR A 72 -15.34 3.64 6.03
C THR A 72 -16.08 3.61 4.70
N ASP A 73 -17.37 3.93 4.74
CA ASP A 73 -18.22 4.06 3.56
C ASP A 73 -17.93 5.33 2.74
N LYS A 74 -16.95 6.14 3.18
CA LYS A 74 -16.63 7.45 2.60
C LYS A 74 -15.70 7.40 1.40
N VAL A 75 -15.06 6.26 1.13
CA VAL A 75 -14.06 6.15 0.07
C VAL A 75 -14.76 5.76 -1.22
N TYR A 76 -15.10 6.76 -2.02
CA TYR A 76 -15.63 6.56 -3.37
C TYR A 76 -14.47 6.54 -4.35
N CYS A 77 -13.94 5.34 -4.64
CA CYS A 77 -12.99 5.19 -5.73
C CYS A 77 -13.74 5.41 -7.05
N GLY A 78 -13.73 6.63 -7.54
CA GLY A 78 -14.30 7.03 -8.82
C GLY A 78 -13.68 6.27 -9.99
N LYS A 79 -14.52 5.85 -10.95
CA LYS A 79 -14.05 5.23 -12.20
C LYS A 79 -13.56 6.25 -13.24
N PHE A 80 -13.66 7.54 -12.96
CA PHE A 80 -13.37 8.61 -13.91
C PHE A 80 -12.02 9.27 -13.65
N HIS A 81 -10.96 8.63 -14.11
CA HIS A 81 -9.65 9.27 -14.29
C HIS A 81 -9.05 8.81 -15.62
N ASP A 82 -8.30 9.69 -16.29
CA ASP A 82 -7.59 9.38 -17.54
C ASP A 82 -6.46 8.33 -17.36
N HIS A 83 -6.29 7.80 -16.15
CA HIS A 83 -5.21 6.92 -15.74
C HIS A 83 -5.73 5.53 -15.37
N GLN A 84 -4.86 4.53 -15.48
CA GLN A 84 -5.23 3.16 -15.19
C GLN A 84 -5.35 2.94 -13.67
N MET A 85 -6.48 2.40 -13.24
CA MET A 85 -6.71 2.06 -11.83
C MET A 85 -6.03 0.73 -11.49
N ALA A 86 -5.35 0.70 -10.34
CA ALA A 86 -4.91 -0.56 -9.76
C ALA A 86 -6.13 -1.39 -9.32
N ASP A 87 -6.04 -2.72 -9.46
CA ASP A 87 -7.12 -3.60 -9.06
C ASP A 87 -7.26 -3.62 -7.53
N GLY A 88 -8.35 -3.04 -7.03
CA GLY A 88 -8.76 -3.05 -5.63
C GLY A 88 -8.48 -1.76 -4.88
N ILE A 89 -8.56 -1.87 -3.56
CA ILE A 89 -8.41 -0.76 -2.62
C ILE A 89 -7.23 -1.02 -1.70
N TYR A 90 -6.59 0.05 -1.25
CA TYR A 90 -5.34 -0.03 -0.53
C TYR A 90 -5.40 0.78 0.75
N LYS A 91 -4.72 0.27 1.77
CA LYS A 91 -4.55 0.96 3.05
C LYS A 91 -3.09 1.29 3.27
N ILE A 92 -2.81 2.55 3.56
CA ILE A 92 -1.48 3.00 3.96
C ILE A 92 -1.15 2.40 5.32
N VAL A 93 0.00 1.73 5.39
CA VAL A 93 0.55 1.13 6.62
C VAL A 93 1.56 2.06 7.27
N ARG A 94 2.34 2.80 6.46
CA ARG A 94 3.39 3.70 6.94
C ARG A 94 3.64 4.79 5.92
N ILE A 95 3.84 6.00 6.41
CA ILE A 95 4.37 7.13 5.65
C ILE A 95 5.69 7.57 6.31
N LYS A 96 6.66 7.99 5.51
CA LYS A 96 7.91 8.59 5.97
C LYS A 96 7.95 10.08 5.65
#